data_AF-A0A445ERP6-F1
#
_entry.id   AF-A0A445ERP6-F1
#
_cell.length_a   1.000
_cell.length_b   1.000
_cell.length_c   1.000
_cell.angle_alpha   90.00
_cell.angle_beta   90.00
_cell.angle_gamma   90.00
#
_symmetry.space_group_name_H-M   'P 1'
#
loop_
_entity.id
_entity.type
_entity.pdbx_description
1 polymer ?
#
loop_
_entity_poly.entity_id
_entity_poly.type
_entity_poly.pdbx_seq_one_letter_code
_entity_poly.pdbx_strand_id
1 'polypeptide(L)'
;MGEIRKVYRTQFRPLGNPTTWYVYQGPRLVPYPHLKRVAKCRPKKTRFLNEMDVCDLRGPTRCRLCGGEGHSRSKCLHHGGASASGSAPNE
;
A
#
# COMPACT_ATOMS: atom_id res chain seq x y z
N MET A 1 14.67 0.93 2.29
CA MET A 1 14.19 1.37 3.62
C MET A 1 14.62 2.81 3.81
N GLY A 2 13.68 3.70 4.11
CA GLY A 2 13.91 5.15 4.05
C GLY A 2 14.88 5.64 5.12
N GLU A 3 15.83 6.46 4.71
CA GLU A 3 16.78 7.11 5.60
C GLU A 3 16.04 7.96 6.65
N ILE A 4 16.22 7.65 7.93
CA ILE A 4 15.65 8.44 9.02
C ILE A 4 16.31 9.82 9.00
N ARG A 5 15.50 10.87 8.75
CA ARG A 5 15.98 12.26 8.74
C ARG A 5 16.72 12.56 10.05
N LYS A 6 17.85 13.28 9.97
CA LYS A 6 18.76 13.55 11.11
C LYS A 6 18.06 14.05 12.37
N VAL A 7 17.00 14.84 12.23
CA VAL A 7 16.17 15.37 13.33
C VAL A 7 15.56 14.27 14.20
N TYR A 8 15.22 13.13 13.61
CA TYR A 8 14.57 12.02 14.31
C TYR A 8 15.56 11.00 14.90
N ARG A 9 16.87 11.17 14.68
CA ARG A 9 17.89 10.22 15.17
C ARG A 9 18.02 10.21 16.70
N THR A 10 17.70 11.31 17.37
CA THR A 10 17.73 11.41 18.83
C THR A 10 16.53 10.71 19.49
N GLN A 11 15.39 10.67 18.78
CA GLN A 11 14.13 10.16 19.32
C GLN A 11 13.87 8.71 18.92
N PHE A 12 14.34 8.30 17.74
CA PHE A 12 14.10 6.97 17.21
C PHE A 12 15.41 6.23 17.02
N ARG A 13 15.58 5.15 17.79
CA ARG A 13 16.64 4.18 17.51
C ARG A 13 16.35 3.54 16.15
N PRO A 14 17.36 3.42 15.27
CA PRO A 14 17.21 2.67 14.03
C PRO A 14 16.66 1.28 14.32
N LEU A 15 15.64 0.87 13.57
CA LEU A 15 15.03 -0.43 13.75
C LEU A 15 16.09 -1.50 13.43
N GLY A 16 16.31 -2.42 14.37
CA GLY A 16 17.29 -3.50 14.21
C GLY A 16 16.93 -4.41 13.03
N ASN A 17 17.90 -5.21 12.58
CA ASN A 17 17.71 -6.13 11.46
C ASN A 17 16.45 -7.01 11.69
N PRO A 18 15.45 -7.00 10.79
CA PRO A 18 14.25 -7.83 10.91
C PRO A 18 14.54 -9.32 11.14
N THR A 19 15.65 -9.82 10.61
CA THR A 19 16.07 -11.22 10.76
C THR A 19 16.49 -11.56 12.21
N THR A 20 16.84 -10.57 13.03
CA THR A 20 17.19 -10.77 14.44
C THR A 20 16.02 -10.54 15.39
N TRP A 21 14.81 -10.27 14.87
CA TRP A 21 13.64 -10.08 15.74
C TRP A 21 13.18 -11.44 16.26
N TYR A 22 12.88 -11.51 17.55
CA TYR A 22 12.24 -12.68 18.13
C TYR A 22 10.89 -12.92 17.45
N VAL A 23 10.58 -14.19 17.17
CA VAL A 23 9.25 -14.59 16.73
C VAL A 23 8.28 -14.26 17.86
N TYR A 24 7.26 -13.46 17.56
CA TYR A 24 6.23 -13.12 18.54
C TYR A 24 5.47 -14.38 18.96
N GLN A 25 5.65 -14.79 20.22
CA GLN A 25 4.96 -15.95 20.84
C GLN A 25 3.67 -15.56 21.60
N GLY A 26 3.27 -14.29 21.54
CA GLY A 26 2.10 -13.81 22.26
C GLY A 26 0.77 -14.25 21.62
N PRO A 27 -0.36 -13.92 22.26
CA PRO A 27 -1.67 -14.29 21.76
C PRO A 27 -1.92 -13.72 20.37
N ARG A 28 -2.57 -14.51 19.52
CA ARG A 28 -3.00 -14.05 18.19
C ARG A 28 -4.01 -12.93 18.36
N LEU A 29 -3.62 -11.71 18.02
CA LEU A 29 -4.52 -10.56 18.01
C LEU A 29 -5.55 -10.73 16.88
N VAL A 30 -6.77 -11.10 17.23
CA VAL A 30 -7.90 -11.16 16.30
C VAL A 30 -8.70 -9.87 16.44
N PRO A 31 -8.88 -9.07 15.36
CA PRO A 31 -9.72 -7.89 15.42
C PRO A 31 -11.15 -8.27 15.80
N TYR A 32 -11.72 -7.59 16.79
CA TYR A 32 -13.08 -7.84 17.23
C TYR A 32 -14.07 -7.59 16.07
N PRO A 33 -14.84 -8.61 15.63
CA PRO A 33 -15.68 -8.48 14.43
C PRO A 33 -16.71 -7.35 14.51
N HIS A 34 -17.24 -7.06 15.70
CA HIS A 34 -18.24 -6.01 15.91
C HIS A 34 -17.66 -4.59 15.88
N LEU A 35 -16.35 -4.43 16.14
CA LEU A 35 -15.64 -3.15 16.03
C LEU A 35 -15.07 -2.93 14.62
N LYS A 36 -15.19 -3.91 13.72
CA LYS A 36 -14.85 -3.69 12.33
C LYS A 36 -15.75 -2.59 11.81
N ARG A 37 -15.17 -1.59 11.15
CA ARG A 37 -15.95 -0.65 10.34
C ARG A 37 -16.72 -1.49 9.34
N VAL A 38 -18.02 -1.64 9.57
CA VAL A 38 -18.95 -2.14 8.56
C VAL A 38 -18.74 -1.24 7.36
N ALA A 39 -18.55 -1.82 6.18
CA ALA A 39 -18.49 -1.08 4.94
C ALA A 39 -19.88 -0.49 4.65
N LYS A 40 -20.31 0.50 5.45
CA LYS A 40 -21.25 1.49 4.95
C LYS A 40 -20.53 2.10 3.78
N CYS A 41 -21.00 1.80 2.58
CA CYS A 41 -20.46 2.33 1.34
C CYS A 41 -20.13 3.81 1.54
N ARG A 42 -19.03 4.25 0.96
CA ARG A 42 -18.69 5.68 0.95
C ARG A 42 -19.94 6.46 0.55
N PRO A 43 -20.40 7.44 1.35
CA PRO A 43 -21.53 8.26 0.97
C PRO A 43 -21.33 8.77 -0.47
N LYS A 44 -22.39 8.72 -1.29
CA LYS A 44 -22.32 9.25 -2.65
C LYS A 44 -21.77 10.67 -2.58
N LYS A 45 -20.85 11.00 -3.48
CA LYS A 45 -20.29 12.35 -3.58
C LYS A 45 -21.46 13.29 -3.96
N THR A 46 -22.00 13.99 -2.98
CA THR A 46 -23.08 14.98 -3.15
C THR A 46 -22.54 16.38 -3.38
N ARG A 47 -21.23 16.60 -3.17
CA ARG A 47 -20.61 17.88 -3.45
C ARG A 47 -20.47 18.11 -4.96
N PHE A 48 -20.80 19.31 -5.41
CA PHE A 48 -20.46 19.78 -6.75
C PHE A 48 -18.94 19.73 -6.95
N LEU A 49 -18.52 19.30 -8.14
CA LEU A 49 -17.11 19.33 -8.53
C LEU A 49 -16.73 20.78 -8.83
N ASN A 50 -15.63 21.26 -8.24
CA ASN A 50 -15.06 22.55 -8.61
C ASN A 50 -13.83 22.37 -9.52
N GLU A 51 -13.24 23.48 -9.99
CA GLU A 51 -12.08 23.46 -10.88
C GLU A 51 -10.87 22.71 -10.29
N MET A 52 -10.68 22.76 -8.96
CA MET A 52 -9.62 21.99 -8.28
C MET A 52 -9.85 20.47 -8.37
N ASP A 53 -11.10 20.00 -8.31
CA ASP A 53 -11.43 18.57 -8.48
C ASP A 53 -11.27 18.08 -9.92
N VAL A 54 -11.29 19.00 -10.90
CA VAL A 54 -11.13 18.67 -12.32
C VAL A 54 -9.67 18.34 -12.63
N CYS A 55 -8.70 18.93 -11.90
CA CYS A 55 -7.27 18.60 -12.03
C CYS A 55 -6.98 17.13 -11.70
N ASP A 56 -7.64 16.57 -10.67
CA ASP A 56 -7.51 15.16 -10.29
C ASP A 56 -8.04 14.19 -11.36
N LEU A 57 -8.87 14.68 -12.30
CA LEU A 57 -9.42 13.91 -13.41
C LEU A 57 -8.62 14.07 -14.71
N ARG A 58 -7.74 15.08 -14.81
CA ARG A 58 -7.09 15.52 -16.06
C ARG A 58 -5.61 15.12 -16.19
N GLY A 59 -5.08 14.30 -15.29
CA GLY A 59 -3.75 13.70 -15.49
C GLY A 59 -3.84 12.51 -16.46
N PRO A 60 -2.84 12.27 -17.33
CA PRO A 60 -2.74 11.00 -18.03
C PRO A 60 -2.76 9.89 -16.98
N THR A 61 -3.68 8.93 -17.10
CA THR A 61 -3.69 7.77 -16.20
C THR A 61 -2.40 7.01 -16.40
N ARG A 62 -1.44 7.25 -15.51
CA ARG A 62 -0.22 6.47 -15.39
C ARG A 62 -0.57 5.18 -14.66
N CYS A 63 -0.22 4.07 -15.27
CA CYS A 63 -0.39 2.78 -14.65
C CYS A 63 0.46 2.72 -13.38
N ARG A 64 -0.16 2.44 -12.23
CA ARG A 64 0.56 2.32 -10.95
C ARG A 64 1.52 1.12 -10.89
N LEU A 65 1.40 0.16 -11.81
CA LEU A 65 2.27 -1.02 -11.86
C LEU A 65 3.53 -0.77 -12.69
N CYS A 66 3.40 -0.22 -13.89
CA CYS A 66 4.53 -0.06 -14.82
C CYS A 66 4.88 1.41 -15.11
N GLY A 67 4.15 2.38 -14.58
CA GLY A 67 4.36 3.81 -14.82
C GLY A 67 3.96 4.29 -16.23
N GLY A 68 3.59 3.39 -17.13
CA GLY A 68 3.18 3.71 -18.50
C GLY A 68 1.88 4.50 -18.57
N GLU A 69 1.80 5.43 -19.51
CA GLU A 69 0.61 6.26 -19.74
C GLU A 69 -0.45 5.50 -20.56
N GLY A 70 -1.69 6.01 -20.57
CA GLY A 70 -2.75 5.52 -21.44
C GLY A 70 -3.48 4.25 -20.97
N HIS A 71 -3.13 3.67 -19.83
CA HIS A 71 -3.84 2.49 -19.32
C HIS A 71 -3.93 2.44 -17.79
N SER A 72 -5.00 1.84 -17.28
CA SER A 72 -5.19 1.59 -15.85
C SER A 72 -4.46 0.30 -15.41
N ARG A 73 -4.27 0.15 -14.10
CA ARG A 73 -3.68 -1.06 -13.50
C ARG A 73 -4.33 -2.36 -13.99
N SER A 74 -5.66 -2.38 -14.14
CA SER A 74 -6.42 -3.57 -14.55
C SER A 74 -6.19 -3.98 -16.01
N LYS A 75 -5.72 -3.06 -16.85
CA LYS A 75 -5.39 -3.29 -18.26
C LYS A 75 -3.88 -3.40 -18.49
N CYS A 76 -3.09 -3.47 -17.42
CA CYS A 76 -1.64 -3.53 -17.53
C CYS A 76 -1.21 -4.94 -17.95
N LEU A 77 -0.32 -5.05 -18.93
CA LEU A 77 0.28 -6.33 -19.34
C LEU A 77 1.05 -7.00 -18.20
N HIS A 78 1.59 -6.22 -17.26
CA HIS A 78 2.25 -6.74 -16.05
C HIS A 78 1.27 -7.21 -14.96
N HIS A 79 -0.05 -7.11 -15.16
CA HIS A 79 -1.06 -7.53 -14.19
C HIS A 79 -1.04 -9.03 -13.90
N GLY A 80 -0.55 -9.85 -14.84
CA GLY A 80 -0.44 -11.31 -14.71
C GLY A 80 0.84 -11.83 -14.04
N GLY A 81 1.77 -10.95 -13.65
CA GLY A 81 3.12 -11.36 -13.26
C GLY A 81 3.57 -10.82 -11.90
N ALA A 82 2.88 -11.17 -10.81
CA ALA A 82 3.44 -11.11 -9.45
C ALA A 82 2.50 -11.79 -8.43
N SER A 83 2.28 -13.09 -8.59
CA SER A 83 1.78 -13.95 -7.50
C SER A 83 2.33 -15.36 -7.73
N ALA A 84 3.65 -15.49 -7.68
CA ALA A 84 4.32 -16.78 -7.52
C ALA A 84 5.06 -16.74 -6.19
N SER A 85 4.36 -17.18 -5.15
CA SER A 85 4.96 -17.70 -3.93
C SER A 85 5.80 -18.92 -4.27
N GLY A 86 7.07 -18.91 -3.84
CA GLY A 86 7.87 -20.08 -3.46
C GLY A 86 8.18 -21.11 -4.55
N SER A 87 9.45 -21.16 -4.97
CA SER A 87 10.30 -22.36 -4.91
C SER A 87 11.72 -22.00 -5.36
N ALA A 88 12.67 -22.10 -4.45
CA ALA A 88 14.07 -22.26 -4.81
C ALA A 88 14.27 -23.69 -5.34
N PRO A 89 15.14 -23.89 -6.33
CA PRO A 89 15.96 -25.08 -6.39
C PRO A 89 17.42 -24.69 -6.13
N ASN A 90 18.03 -25.43 -5.22
CA ASN A 90 19.48 -25.56 -5.13
C ASN A 90 19.99 -26.22 -6.43
N GLU A 91 21.03 -25.66 -7.03
CA GLU A 91 22.35 -26.28 -7.25
C GLU A 91 23.34 -25.21 -7.75
#